data_AF-A0A1C1CEA6-F1
#
_entry.id   AF-A0A1C1CEA6-F1
#
_cell.length_a   1.000
_cell.length_b   1.000
_cell.length_c   1.000
_cell.angle_alpha   90.00
_cell.angle_beta   90.00
_cell.angle_gamma   90.00
#
_symmetry.space_group_name_H-M   'P 1'
#
loop_
_entity.id
_entity.type
_entity.pdbx_description
1 polymer ?
#
loop_
_entity_poly.entity_id
_entity_poly.type
_entity_poly.pdbx_seq_one_letter_code
_entity_poly.pdbx_strand_id
1 'polypeptide(L)'
;MSLASFLQYNPQYPTHGLSSFKDGSAHAFPGSDTQTDRPQATQMDGRRGLFGSSRFNTVFLLLFRLFYHASSFEVASIGHASKLYLPAPVPLLQESVIKAGASGGVSSEGVMVGSANRGLPGIFKNFKRFSTREWLATMLENPDQFKNLKVNSITWIKALASPFSHEFTQFIVEDSVSGQKTRVAAGREENGDWVLVGWDWASGDTPSDHYNLPLPLLSVTFDDPSTKPDLGTLAHVLASTTEKHPAYKFRREMCWWYAETVLEVMHEQFGGKVKEWEWSRYRYSFIVKTSFIRRKALTKHAELFRRQLAEEMSY
;
A
#
# COMPACT_ATOMS: atom_id res chain seq x y z
N MET A 1 -34.83 9.51 -11.25
CA MET A 1 -34.39 8.20 -10.74
C MET A 1 -33.18 8.42 -9.85
N SER A 2 -33.31 8.12 -8.55
CA SER A 2 -32.26 8.38 -7.56
C SER A 2 -31.11 7.39 -7.72
N LEU A 3 -29.87 7.88 -7.74
CA LEU A 3 -28.64 7.06 -7.73
C LEU A 3 -28.48 6.24 -6.44
N ALA A 4 -29.33 6.45 -5.43
CA ALA A 4 -29.22 5.80 -4.12
C ALA A 4 -29.63 4.31 -4.10
N SER A 5 -30.21 3.75 -5.17
CA SER A 5 -30.71 2.36 -5.18
C SER A 5 -29.77 1.34 -5.87
N PHE A 6 -28.54 1.71 -6.25
CA PHE A 6 -27.63 0.81 -6.99
C PHE A 6 -26.40 0.32 -6.19
N LEU A 7 -26.24 0.74 -4.93
CA LEU A 7 -25.04 0.44 -4.13
C LEU A 7 -25.35 -0.27 -2.81
N GLN A 8 -26.26 -1.24 -2.84
CA GLN A 8 -26.49 -2.14 -1.71
C GLN A 8 -25.75 -3.46 -1.97
N TYR A 9 -24.42 -3.43 -1.89
CA TYR A 9 -23.58 -4.63 -1.91
C TYR A 9 -23.07 -4.92 -0.51
N ASN A 10 -23.55 -6.01 0.07
CA ASN A 10 -23.29 -6.44 1.44
C ASN A 10 -22.63 -7.83 1.38
N PRO A 11 -21.30 -7.98 1.57
CA PRO A 11 -20.71 -9.30 1.67
C PRO A 11 -20.64 -9.71 3.15
N GLN A 12 -21.67 -10.43 3.60
CA GLN A 12 -21.55 -11.33 4.76
C GLN A 12 -20.78 -12.56 4.30
N TYR A 13 -19.59 -12.81 4.87
CA TYR A 13 -18.87 -14.07 4.67
C TYR A 13 -19.16 -15.02 5.83
N PRO A 14 -19.62 -16.26 5.57
CA PRO A 14 -19.45 -17.36 6.50
C PRO A 14 -18.19 -18.15 6.12
N THR A 15 -17.31 -18.35 7.10
CA THR A 15 -16.17 -19.27 7.04
C THR A 15 -16.65 -20.69 7.38
N HIS A 16 -16.55 -21.63 6.45
CA HIS A 16 -16.53 -23.06 6.77
C HIS A 16 -15.61 -23.79 5.80
N GLY A 17 -14.59 -24.45 6.36
CA GLY A 17 -13.63 -25.27 5.63
C GLY A 17 -14.19 -26.64 5.27
N LEU A 18 -13.52 -27.31 4.34
CA LEU A 18 -13.55 -28.75 4.16
C LEU A 18 -12.22 -29.21 3.56
N SER A 19 -11.68 -30.25 4.18
CA SER A 19 -10.39 -30.87 3.97
C SER A 19 -10.45 -32.01 2.95
N SER A 20 -9.29 -32.26 2.32
CA SER A 20 -8.73 -33.57 1.97
C SER A 20 -9.50 -34.48 0.99
N PHE A 21 -8.95 -34.67 -0.21
CA PHE A 21 -8.86 -36.01 -0.80
C PHE A 21 -7.58 -36.21 -1.62
N LYS A 22 -7.08 -37.44 -1.54
CA LYS A 22 -5.75 -37.97 -1.90
C LYS A 22 -5.55 -38.34 -3.37
N ASP A 23 -4.28 -38.31 -3.76
CA ASP A 23 -3.48 -39.23 -4.58
C ASP A 23 -3.96 -39.70 -5.97
N GLY A 24 -3.11 -39.49 -6.97
CA GLY A 24 -3.20 -40.08 -8.30
C GLY A 24 -1.88 -39.95 -9.09
N SER A 25 -1.19 -41.09 -9.20
CA SER A 25 0.15 -41.39 -9.75
C SER A 25 0.57 -40.78 -11.11
N ALA A 26 1.90 -40.70 -11.25
CA ALA A 26 2.74 -40.23 -12.35
C ALA A 26 2.68 -41.06 -13.66
N HIS A 27 3.02 -40.41 -14.78
CA HIS A 27 3.73 -41.01 -15.91
C HIS A 27 4.65 -39.98 -16.60
N ALA A 28 5.74 -40.49 -17.15
CA ALA A 28 6.99 -39.81 -17.50
C ALA A 28 7.02 -39.06 -18.86
N PHE A 29 7.92 -38.09 -18.96
CA PHE A 29 8.45 -37.47 -20.19
C PHE A 29 9.49 -38.38 -20.88
N PRO A 30 9.79 -38.21 -22.18
CA PRO A 30 10.95 -37.37 -22.55
C PRO A 30 10.87 -36.65 -23.93
N GLY A 31 11.58 -35.51 -24.01
CA GLY A 31 12.45 -35.15 -25.15
C GLY A 31 11.83 -34.47 -26.38
N SER A 32 12.19 -33.19 -26.61
CA SER A 32 13.10 -32.78 -27.72
C SER A 32 13.05 -31.26 -27.96
N ASP A 33 14.22 -30.66 -27.86
CA ASP A 33 14.82 -29.60 -28.69
C ASP A 33 14.22 -28.19 -28.78
N THR A 34 15.05 -27.27 -28.28
CA THR A 34 15.09 -25.81 -28.43
C THR A 34 15.23 -25.34 -29.88
N GLN A 35 14.40 -24.38 -30.28
CA GLN A 35 14.78 -23.37 -31.27
C GLN A 35 14.24 -22.00 -30.83
N THR A 36 15.16 -21.11 -30.49
CA THR A 36 14.95 -19.68 -30.23
C THR A 36 14.73 -18.94 -31.54
N ASP A 37 13.57 -18.30 -31.72
CA ASP A 37 13.34 -17.30 -32.78
C ASP A 37 12.89 -15.95 -32.20
N ARG A 38 13.63 -14.90 -32.59
CA ARG A 38 13.31 -13.49 -32.39
C ARG A 38 12.11 -13.10 -33.27
N PRO A 39 11.12 -12.32 -32.78
CA PRO A 39 10.16 -11.70 -33.67
C PRO A 39 10.77 -10.44 -34.32
N GLN A 40 11.05 -10.54 -35.63
CA GLN A 40 11.16 -9.39 -36.51
C GLN A 40 9.77 -8.80 -36.82
N ALA A 41 9.74 -7.49 -37.05
CA ALA A 41 8.56 -6.76 -37.48
C ALA A 41 8.10 -7.22 -38.86
N THR A 42 6.80 -7.46 -39.03
CA THR A 42 6.18 -7.63 -40.35
C THR A 42 4.99 -6.69 -40.49
N GLN A 43 5.08 -5.89 -41.55
CA GLN A 43 4.09 -5.02 -42.12
C GLN A 43 2.99 -5.90 -42.77
N MET A 44 1.72 -5.68 -42.42
CA MET A 44 0.59 -6.19 -43.21
C MET A 44 -0.44 -5.09 -43.42
N ASP A 45 -0.63 -4.76 -44.69
CA ASP A 45 -1.72 -4.00 -45.25
C ASP A 45 -2.98 -4.86 -45.39
N GLY A 46 -4.14 -4.22 -45.15
CA GLY A 46 -5.38 -4.51 -45.85
C GLY A 46 -6.20 -5.72 -45.41
N ARG A 47 -7.19 -5.49 -44.51
CA ARG A 47 -8.62 -5.69 -44.84
C ARG A 47 -9.53 -5.28 -43.67
N ARG A 48 -10.64 -4.69 -44.08
CA ARG A 48 -11.71 -4.06 -43.30
C ARG A 48 -12.37 -5.05 -42.34
N GLY A 49 -12.47 -4.69 -41.07
CA GLY A 49 -13.32 -5.33 -40.07
C GLY A 49 -13.80 -4.26 -39.08
N LEU A 50 -15.07 -3.87 -39.22
CA LEU A 50 -15.74 -2.93 -38.33
C LEU A 50 -15.69 -3.44 -36.88
N PHE A 51 -15.00 -2.72 -35.99
CA PHE A 51 -15.15 -2.90 -34.54
C PHE A 51 -15.82 -1.68 -33.93
N GLY A 52 -16.95 -1.95 -33.29
CA GLY A 52 -17.94 -0.99 -32.83
C GLY A 52 -17.40 0.13 -31.97
N SER A 53 -17.64 1.35 -32.45
CA SER A 53 -17.54 2.60 -31.73
C SER A 53 -18.61 2.68 -30.64
N SER A 54 -18.29 2.31 -29.40
CA SER A 54 -19.13 2.66 -28.26
C SER A 54 -18.92 4.14 -27.93
N ARG A 55 -19.75 5.01 -28.53
CA ARG A 55 -19.78 6.45 -28.27
C ARG A 55 -20.05 6.79 -26.79
N PHE A 56 -20.56 5.85 -26.01
CA PHE A 56 -20.81 6.04 -24.58
C PHE A 56 -19.54 6.12 -23.73
N ASN A 57 -18.48 5.37 -24.07
CA ASN A 57 -17.26 5.38 -23.26
C ASN A 57 -16.43 6.66 -23.47
N THR A 58 -16.45 7.22 -24.69
CA THR A 58 -15.73 8.45 -25.01
C THR A 58 -16.32 9.68 -24.32
N VAL A 59 -17.65 9.78 -24.20
CA VAL A 59 -18.30 10.91 -23.52
C VAL A 59 -18.04 10.87 -22.02
N PHE A 60 -18.14 9.70 -21.38
CA PHE A 60 -17.80 9.55 -19.97
C PHE A 60 -16.33 9.85 -19.70
N LEU A 61 -15.40 9.36 -20.52
CA LEU A 61 -13.97 9.65 -20.37
C LEU A 61 -13.64 11.12 -20.67
N LEU A 62 -14.32 11.76 -21.62
CA LEU A 62 -14.19 13.21 -21.87
C LEU A 62 -14.70 14.02 -20.70
N LEU A 63 -15.86 13.67 -20.14
CA LEU A 63 -16.41 14.34 -18.95
C LEU A 63 -15.47 14.19 -17.76
N PHE A 64 -15.03 12.96 -17.45
CA PHE A 64 -14.07 12.74 -16.37
C PHE A 64 -12.76 13.50 -16.61
N ARG A 65 -12.23 13.53 -17.84
CA ARG A 65 -11.00 14.28 -18.16
C ARG A 65 -11.18 15.79 -18.12
N LEU A 66 -12.35 16.32 -18.50
CA LEU A 66 -12.71 17.73 -18.38
C LEU A 66 -12.86 18.14 -16.92
N PHE A 67 -13.50 17.32 -16.09
CA PHE A 67 -13.57 17.56 -14.64
C PHE A 67 -12.19 17.43 -13.98
N TYR A 68 -11.37 16.51 -14.45
CA TYR A 68 -10.03 16.28 -13.92
C TYR A 68 -9.09 17.47 -14.17
N HIS A 69 -9.13 18.10 -15.35
CA HIS A 69 -8.35 19.32 -15.61
C HIS A 69 -8.98 20.60 -15.02
N ALA A 70 -10.31 20.69 -14.92
CA ALA A 70 -10.98 21.85 -14.31
C ALA A 70 -10.79 21.92 -12.78
N SER A 71 -10.52 20.78 -12.13
CA SER A 71 -10.23 20.73 -10.69
C SER A 71 -8.81 21.20 -10.33
N SER A 72 -7.92 21.32 -11.32
CA SER A 72 -6.49 21.60 -11.12
C SER A 72 -6.11 23.09 -11.23
N PHE A 73 -7.07 24.02 -11.33
CA PHE A 73 -6.77 25.44 -11.61
C PHE A 73 -7.36 26.48 -10.63
N GLU A 74 -7.85 26.09 -9.46
CA GLU A 74 -8.08 27.03 -8.33
C GLU A 74 -7.27 26.63 -7.10
N VAL A 75 -5.94 26.54 -7.26
CA VAL A 75 -5.01 26.85 -6.16
C VAL A 75 -4.68 28.34 -6.27
N ALA A 76 -5.70 29.16 -6.02
CA ALA A 76 -5.46 30.54 -5.66
C ALA A 76 -4.83 30.52 -4.26
N SER A 77 -3.58 30.95 -4.21
CA SER A 77 -2.83 31.44 -3.06
C SER A 77 -3.72 31.92 -1.90
N ILE A 78 -4.08 31.03 -0.97
CA ILE A 78 -4.67 31.40 0.32
C ILE A 78 -4.03 30.53 1.40
N GLY A 79 -3.15 31.17 2.17
CA GLY A 79 -2.85 30.80 3.55
C GLY A 79 -1.77 29.74 3.70
N HIS A 80 -0.65 30.17 4.28
CA HIS A 80 0.35 29.32 4.93
C HIS A 80 -0.22 27.98 5.39
N ALA A 81 0.39 26.88 4.94
CA ALA A 81 0.23 25.59 5.58
C ALA A 81 0.41 25.81 7.09
N SER A 82 -0.70 25.73 7.84
CA SER A 82 -0.64 25.68 9.28
C SER A 82 0.21 24.47 9.58
N LYS A 83 1.47 24.74 9.94
CA LYS A 83 2.38 23.79 10.56
C LYS A 83 1.53 23.03 11.56
N LEU A 84 1.23 21.77 11.29
CA LEU A 84 0.55 20.93 12.25
C LEU A 84 1.49 20.93 13.45
N TYR A 85 1.16 21.72 14.47
CA TYR A 85 1.84 21.71 15.74
C TYR A 85 1.50 20.37 16.36
N LEU A 86 2.23 19.33 15.96
CA LEU A 86 2.37 18.14 16.77
C LEU A 86 2.87 18.63 18.14
N PRO A 87 2.31 18.14 19.25
CA PRO A 87 2.88 18.42 20.56
C PRO A 87 4.37 18.06 20.50
N ALA A 88 5.23 18.95 20.99
CA ALA A 88 6.67 18.75 20.98
C ALA A 88 7.01 17.36 21.53
N PRO A 89 7.96 16.62 20.92
CA PRO A 89 8.33 15.29 21.40
C PRO A 89 8.75 15.39 22.87
N VAL A 90 8.09 14.61 23.73
CA VAL A 90 8.43 14.51 25.15
C VAL A 90 9.89 14.02 25.24
N PRO A 91 10.79 14.69 25.98
CA PRO A 91 12.18 14.25 26.08
C PRO A 91 12.23 12.92 26.85
N LEU A 92 12.40 11.81 26.12
CA LEU A 92 12.74 10.54 26.75
C LEU A 92 14.21 10.57 27.15
N LEU A 93 14.42 10.41 28.46
CA LEU A 93 15.70 10.33 29.16
C LEU A 93 16.71 9.44 28.42
N GLN A 94 17.90 10.00 28.19
CA GLN A 94 19.11 9.29 27.80
C GLN A 94 19.42 8.20 28.84
N GLU A 95 19.30 6.94 28.44
CA GLU A 95 19.91 5.83 29.18
C GLU A 95 21.10 5.31 28.39
N SER A 96 22.29 5.57 28.93
CA SER A 96 23.56 5.06 28.46
C SER A 96 23.62 3.55 28.70
N VAL A 97 23.69 2.74 27.64
CA VAL A 97 24.07 1.32 27.78
C VAL A 97 25.39 1.06 27.06
N ILE A 98 26.31 0.59 27.88
CA ILE A 98 27.72 0.35 27.68
C ILE A 98 27.92 -0.85 26.75
N LYS A 99 28.81 -0.68 25.77
CA LYS A 99 29.32 -1.71 24.86
C LYS A 99 30.44 -2.49 25.55
N ALA A 100 30.26 -3.78 25.81
CA ALA A 100 31.35 -4.68 26.19
C ALA A 100 31.04 -6.14 25.79
N GLY A 101 32.06 -6.82 25.26
CA GLY A 101 32.17 -8.28 25.35
C GLY A 101 32.10 -9.05 24.04
N ALA A 102 33.27 -9.31 23.46
CA ALA A 102 33.51 -10.25 22.38
C ALA A 102 33.66 -11.70 22.90
N SER A 103 33.69 -12.65 21.94
CA SER A 103 33.89 -14.12 22.06
C SER A 103 32.62 -14.89 22.44
N GLY A 104 32.23 -15.99 21.82
CA GLY A 104 32.87 -16.90 20.87
C GLY A 104 32.22 -18.26 21.11
N GLY A 105 31.66 -18.91 20.08
CA GLY A 105 30.99 -20.19 20.29
C GLY A 105 30.13 -20.64 19.11
N VAL A 106 30.73 -21.45 18.25
CA VAL A 106 30.10 -22.23 17.18
C VAL A 106 29.25 -23.33 17.81
N SER A 107 27.99 -23.51 17.39
CA SER A 107 27.43 -24.82 16.99
C SER A 107 25.92 -24.83 16.74
N SER A 108 25.58 -25.63 15.73
CA SER A 108 24.35 -26.39 15.50
C SER A 108 23.13 -25.69 14.91
N GLU A 109 22.96 -26.04 13.63
CA GLU A 109 21.74 -26.13 12.84
C GLU A 109 20.46 -26.43 13.64
N GLY A 110 19.43 -25.69 13.27
CA GLY A 110 18.04 -25.91 13.62
C GLY A 110 17.20 -24.91 12.86
N VAL A 111 16.85 -25.23 11.61
CA VAL A 111 15.91 -24.46 10.80
C VAL A 111 14.54 -24.55 11.48
N MET A 112 14.31 -23.69 12.46
CA MET A 112 12.97 -23.34 12.91
C MET A 112 12.56 -22.11 12.11
N VAL A 113 11.47 -22.24 11.36
CA VAL A 113 10.67 -21.10 10.89
C VAL A 113 10.10 -20.44 12.15
N GLY A 114 10.94 -19.65 12.82
CA GLY A 114 10.55 -18.82 13.94
C GLY A 114 9.57 -17.80 13.41
N SER A 115 8.31 -17.87 13.88
CA SER A 115 7.26 -16.89 13.62
C SER A 115 7.86 -15.49 13.46
N ALA A 116 7.72 -14.91 12.27
CA ALA A 116 8.42 -13.70 11.81
C ALA A 116 8.23 -12.45 12.70
N ASN A 117 7.38 -12.54 13.73
CA ASN A 117 6.92 -11.43 14.55
C ASN A 117 7.23 -11.59 16.05
N ARG A 118 8.21 -12.43 16.46
CA ARG A 118 8.47 -12.68 17.91
C ARG A 118 8.87 -11.43 18.71
N GLY A 119 9.55 -10.46 18.11
CA GLY A 119 10.01 -9.22 18.77
C GLY A 119 9.02 -8.05 18.66
N LEU A 120 8.06 -8.12 17.74
CA LEU A 120 7.09 -7.05 17.53
C LEU A 120 5.99 -7.04 18.60
N PRO A 121 5.42 -5.86 18.91
CA PRO A 121 4.22 -5.73 19.75
C PRO A 121 3.08 -6.66 19.32
N GLY A 122 2.29 -7.13 20.30
CA GLY A 122 1.24 -8.13 20.07
C GLY A 122 0.21 -7.73 19.00
N ILE A 123 -0.01 -6.43 18.82
CA ILE A 123 -0.90 -5.86 17.80
C ILE A 123 -0.52 -6.21 16.35
N PHE A 124 0.75 -6.52 16.09
CA PHE A 124 1.26 -6.90 14.77
C PHE A 124 1.27 -8.42 14.56
N LYS A 125 0.83 -9.21 15.55
CA LYS A 125 0.84 -10.69 15.44
C LYS A 125 -0.38 -11.24 14.70
N ASN A 126 -1.51 -10.53 14.76
CA ASN A 126 -2.75 -10.92 14.12
C ASN A 126 -3.31 -9.77 13.30
N PHE A 127 -3.98 -10.11 12.19
CA PHE A 127 -4.65 -9.11 11.37
C PHE A 127 -5.68 -8.33 12.20
N LYS A 128 -5.57 -7.00 12.17
CA LYS A 128 -6.55 -6.11 12.78
C LYS A 128 -6.74 -4.86 11.94
N ARG A 129 -8.00 -4.41 11.87
CA ARG A 129 -8.42 -3.15 11.25
C ARG A 129 -8.85 -2.18 12.35
N PHE A 130 -8.29 -0.98 12.33
CA PHE A 130 -8.61 0.12 13.22
C PHE A 130 -9.19 1.27 12.41
N SER A 131 -10.06 2.08 13.01
CA SER A 131 -10.18 3.47 12.56
C SER A 131 -8.90 4.24 12.90
N THR A 132 -8.61 5.35 12.21
CA THR A 132 -7.43 6.17 12.49
C THR A 132 -7.40 6.73 13.91
N ARG A 133 -8.58 7.01 14.50
CA ARG A 133 -8.72 7.44 15.89
C ARG A 133 -8.42 6.32 16.89
N GLU A 134 -8.98 5.13 16.68
CA GLU A 134 -8.68 3.97 17.53
C GLU A 134 -7.21 3.58 17.45
N TRP A 135 -6.61 3.68 16.25
CA TRP A 135 -5.18 3.45 16.06
C TRP A 135 -4.34 4.43 16.89
N LEU A 136 -4.64 5.74 16.82
CA LEU A 136 -3.97 6.75 17.63
C LEU A 136 -4.16 6.49 19.13
N ALA A 137 -5.39 6.23 19.58
CA ALA A 137 -5.66 5.91 20.97
C ALA A 137 -4.82 4.72 21.46
N THR A 138 -4.74 3.66 20.64
CA THR A 138 -3.94 2.46 20.96
C THR A 138 -2.44 2.78 21.11
N MET A 139 -1.89 3.66 20.27
CA MET A 139 -0.49 4.09 20.38
C MET A 139 -0.23 4.93 21.63
N LEU A 140 -1.21 5.77 22.02
CA LEU A 140 -1.10 6.66 23.18
C LEU A 140 -1.31 5.93 24.51
N GLU A 141 -2.06 4.83 24.54
CA GLU A 141 -2.28 4.03 25.75
C GLU A 141 -1.01 3.30 26.21
N ASN A 142 -0.14 2.88 25.29
CA ASN A 142 1.06 2.09 25.60
C ASN A 142 2.30 2.58 24.84
N PRO A 143 2.75 3.84 25.06
CA PRO A 143 3.81 4.44 24.26
C PRO A 143 5.14 3.67 24.36
N ASP A 144 5.44 3.10 25.53
CA ASP A 144 6.66 2.30 25.76
C ASP A 144 6.74 1.05 24.89
N GLN A 145 5.60 0.49 24.48
CA GLN A 145 5.56 -0.69 23.62
C GLN A 145 5.99 -0.36 22.18
N PHE A 146 5.86 0.90 21.76
CA PHE A 146 6.07 1.34 20.38
C PHE A 146 7.28 2.27 20.22
N LYS A 147 7.98 2.64 21.30
CA LYS A 147 9.06 3.64 21.29
C LYS A 147 10.23 3.34 20.33
N ASN A 148 10.49 2.07 20.08
CA ASN A 148 11.57 1.63 19.18
C ASN A 148 11.11 1.46 17.73
N LEU A 149 9.80 1.56 17.45
CA LEU A 149 9.26 1.38 16.11
C LEU A 149 9.40 2.66 15.30
N LYS A 150 10.18 2.57 14.22
CA LYS A 150 10.48 3.66 13.29
C LYS A 150 9.93 3.35 11.91
N VAL A 151 9.37 4.36 11.25
CA VAL A 151 8.91 4.25 9.86
C VAL A 151 10.11 4.42 8.94
N ASN A 152 10.45 3.37 8.20
CA ASN A 152 11.55 3.39 7.24
C ASN A 152 11.14 3.95 5.89
N SER A 153 9.90 3.70 5.48
CA SER A 153 9.41 4.13 4.18
C SER A 153 7.90 4.18 4.14
N ILE A 154 7.37 5.08 3.32
CA ILE A 154 5.97 5.11 2.89
C ILE A 154 5.90 4.87 1.39
N THR A 155 4.92 4.12 0.93
CA THR A 155 4.60 3.95 -0.49
C THR A 155 3.12 4.21 -0.71
N TRP A 156 2.81 5.07 -1.67
CA TRP A 156 1.45 5.24 -2.19
C TRP A 156 1.20 4.18 -3.25
N ILE A 157 0.17 3.38 -3.05
CA ILE A 157 -0.17 2.21 -3.87
C ILE A 157 -1.54 2.40 -4.51
N LYS A 158 -1.69 1.92 -5.75
CA LYS A 158 -2.98 1.67 -6.40
C LYS A 158 -3.25 0.17 -6.49
N ALA A 159 -4.40 -0.29 -6.01
CA ALA A 159 -4.82 -1.67 -6.18
C ALA A 159 -5.47 -1.88 -7.56
N LEU A 160 -4.77 -2.60 -8.44
CA LEU A 160 -5.24 -2.83 -9.82
C LEU A 160 -6.41 -3.81 -9.92
N ALA A 161 -6.63 -4.61 -8.88
CA ALA A 161 -7.78 -5.51 -8.79
C ALA A 161 -9.06 -4.78 -8.32
N SER A 162 -8.92 -3.63 -7.66
CA SER A 162 -10.07 -2.85 -7.21
C SER A 162 -10.87 -2.31 -8.40
N PRO A 163 -12.20 -2.52 -8.45
CA PRO A 163 -13.07 -1.98 -9.51
C PRO A 163 -12.94 -0.45 -9.67
N PHE A 164 -12.65 0.24 -8.58
CA PHE A 164 -12.52 1.70 -8.51
C PHE A 164 -11.06 2.17 -8.47
N SER A 165 -10.09 1.27 -8.75
CA SER A 165 -8.66 1.60 -8.69
C SER A 165 -8.25 2.23 -7.35
N HIS A 166 -8.76 1.66 -6.24
CA HIS A 166 -8.54 2.13 -4.87
C HIS A 166 -7.06 2.45 -4.61
N GLU A 167 -6.82 3.58 -3.94
CA GLU A 167 -5.49 4.09 -3.63
C GLU A 167 -5.30 4.18 -2.12
N PHE A 168 -4.17 3.71 -1.63
CA PHE A 168 -3.86 3.63 -0.20
C PHE A 168 -2.36 3.84 0.05
N THR A 169 -1.99 4.06 1.30
CA THR A 169 -0.58 4.14 1.71
C THR A 169 -0.17 2.89 2.46
N GLN A 170 1.07 2.49 2.27
CA GLN A 170 1.67 1.36 2.96
C GLN A 170 3.02 1.80 3.54
N PHE A 171 3.29 1.38 4.77
CA PHE A 171 4.44 1.77 5.56
C PHE A 171 5.26 0.54 5.89
N ILE A 172 6.59 0.67 5.83
CA ILE A 172 7.51 -0.29 6.44
C ILE A 172 7.93 0.29 7.78
N VAL A 173 7.63 -0.45 8.85
CA VAL A 173 7.98 -0.07 10.22
C VAL A 173 9.02 -1.06 10.71
N GLU A 174 10.12 -0.57 11.26
CA GLU A 174 11.21 -1.38 11.80
C GLU A 174 11.35 -1.11 13.30
N ASP A 175 11.49 -2.17 14.07
CA ASP A 175 11.97 -2.08 15.45
C ASP A 175 13.48 -1.82 15.46
N SER A 176 13.88 -0.64 15.92
CA SER A 176 15.28 -0.22 15.96
C SER A 176 16.15 -1.09 16.88
N VAL A 177 15.57 -1.87 17.80
CA VAL A 177 16.32 -2.76 18.70
C VAL A 177 16.52 -4.13 18.07
N SER A 178 15.45 -4.75 17.56
CA SER A 178 15.52 -6.12 17.00
C SER A 178 15.81 -6.17 15.50
N GLY A 179 15.71 -5.05 14.78
CA GLY A 179 15.76 -4.98 13.32
C GLY A 179 14.54 -5.63 12.63
N GLN A 180 13.55 -6.09 13.40
CA GLN A 180 12.36 -6.73 12.83
C GLN A 180 11.49 -5.69 12.14
N LYS A 181 11.08 -6.03 10.91
CA LYS A 181 10.21 -5.18 10.10
C LYS A 181 8.78 -5.70 10.10
N THR A 182 7.84 -4.78 10.08
CA THR A 182 6.41 -5.03 9.87
C THR A 182 5.85 -4.05 8.87
N ARG A 183 4.61 -4.32 8.42
CA ARG A 183 3.88 -3.48 7.48
C ARG A 183 2.63 -2.93 8.14
N VAL A 184 2.37 -1.67 7.87
CA VAL A 184 1.11 -1.00 8.17
C VAL A 184 0.53 -0.53 6.84
N ALA A 185 -0.78 -0.63 6.65
CA ALA A 185 -1.45 0.03 5.53
C ALA A 185 -2.52 0.97 6.06
N ALA A 186 -2.73 2.10 5.40
CA ALA A 186 -3.79 3.03 5.73
C ALA A 186 -4.49 3.51 4.45
N GLY A 187 -5.79 3.71 4.52
CA GLY A 187 -6.57 4.12 3.37
C GLY A 187 -7.95 4.64 3.73
N ARG A 188 -8.56 5.34 2.77
CA ARG A 188 -9.88 5.94 2.88
C ARG A 188 -10.90 5.17 2.04
N GLU A 189 -11.96 4.72 2.67
CA GLU A 189 -13.11 4.07 2.04
C GLU A 189 -14.40 4.85 2.34
N GLU A 190 -15.53 4.46 1.75
CA GLU A 190 -16.81 5.16 1.91
C GLU A 190 -17.30 5.19 3.37
N ASN A 191 -16.94 4.17 4.15
CA ASN A 191 -17.31 4.01 5.55
C ASN A 191 -16.30 4.63 6.54
N GLY A 192 -15.19 5.20 6.08
CA GLY A 192 -14.20 5.87 6.94
C GLY A 192 -12.75 5.67 6.51
N ASP A 193 -11.84 6.11 7.39
CA ASP A 193 -10.40 5.94 7.23
C ASP A 193 -9.90 4.84 8.15
N TRP A 194 -9.03 3.99 7.63
CA TRP A 194 -8.66 2.73 8.28
C TRP A 194 -7.15 2.56 8.36
N VAL A 195 -6.72 1.83 9.38
CA VAL A 195 -5.35 1.34 9.56
C VAL A 195 -5.37 -0.17 9.68
N LEU A 196 -4.61 -0.86 8.85
CA LEU A 196 -4.46 -2.31 8.82
C LEU A 196 -3.08 -2.69 9.34
N VAL A 197 -3.04 -3.64 10.27
CA VAL A 197 -1.82 -4.17 10.88
C VAL A 197 -1.90 -5.67 11.04
N GLY A 198 -0.74 -6.31 11.26
CA GLY A 198 -0.63 -7.75 11.49
C GLY A 198 -1.11 -8.62 10.33
N TRP A 199 -1.20 -8.02 9.14
CA TRP A 199 -1.44 -8.75 7.90
C TRP A 199 -0.16 -9.51 7.53
N ASP A 200 -0.28 -10.82 7.29
CA ASP A 200 0.77 -11.62 6.67
C ASP A 200 0.87 -11.35 5.17
N TRP A 201 1.69 -10.35 4.81
CA TRP A 201 1.94 -10.00 3.41
C TRP A 201 2.72 -11.07 2.64
N ALA A 202 3.43 -11.96 3.34
CA ALA A 202 4.21 -13.03 2.71
C ALA A 202 3.30 -14.14 2.17
N SER A 203 2.12 -14.35 2.78
CA SER A 203 1.10 -15.28 2.25
C SER A 203 0.64 -14.91 0.83
N GLY A 204 0.70 -13.63 0.47
CA GLY A 204 0.15 -13.10 -0.77
C GLY A 204 -1.39 -13.00 -0.79
N ASP A 205 -2.06 -13.52 0.24
CA ASP A 205 -3.49 -13.35 0.47
C ASP A 205 -3.75 -11.94 0.97
N THR A 206 -4.80 -11.30 0.47
CA THR A 206 -5.22 -9.97 0.93
C THR A 206 -6.51 -10.06 1.73
N PRO A 207 -6.73 -9.17 2.72
CA PRO A 207 -7.99 -9.14 3.45
C PRO A 207 -9.17 -8.72 2.56
N SER A 208 -8.91 -8.08 1.42
CA SER A 208 -9.92 -7.73 0.41
C SER A 208 -9.28 -7.44 -0.95
N ASP A 209 -10.12 -7.39 -1.99
CA ASP A 209 -9.70 -7.00 -3.34
C ASP A 209 -9.20 -5.55 -3.44
N HIS A 210 -9.47 -4.72 -2.43
CA HIS A 210 -8.96 -3.34 -2.36
C HIS A 210 -7.44 -3.27 -2.16
N TYR A 211 -6.78 -4.39 -1.89
CA TYR A 211 -5.33 -4.47 -1.70
C TYR A 211 -4.65 -5.45 -2.66
N ASN A 212 -5.42 -6.08 -3.56
CA ASN A 212 -4.91 -7.02 -4.55
C ASN A 212 -4.21 -6.30 -5.71
N LEU A 213 -3.13 -6.91 -6.20
CA LEU A 213 -2.26 -6.36 -7.25
C LEU A 213 -1.80 -4.92 -6.92
N PRO A 214 -1.01 -4.74 -5.84
CA PRO A 214 -0.51 -3.43 -5.45
C PRO A 214 0.47 -2.89 -6.50
N LEU A 215 0.15 -1.74 -7.08
CA LEU A 215 1.01 -1.02 -8.00
C LEU A 215 1.55 0.24 -7.31
N PRO A 216 2.86 0.33 -7.01
CA PRO A 216 3.43 1.48 -6.28
C PRO A 216 3.49 2.71 -7.18
N LEU A 217 3.12 3.89 -6.69
CA LEU A 217 3.02 5.12 -7.48
C LEU A 217 4.14 6.10 -7.12
N LEU A 218 4.31 6.36 -5.83
CA LEU A 218 5.49 7.01 -5.25
C LEU A 218 5.91 6.26 -3.99
N SER A 219 7.20 6.32 -3.69
CA SER A 219 7.75 5.89 -2.43
C SER A 219 8.61 7.00 -1.83
N VAL A 220 8.60 7.14 -0.51
CA VAL A 220 9.53 7.99 0.24
C VAL A 220 10.29 7.09 1.20
N THR A 221 11.63 7.13 1.15
CA THR A 221 12.50 6.41 2.08
C THR A 221 13.18 7.37 3.05
N PHE A 222 13.20 7.01 4.33
CA PHE A 222 13.80 7.79 5.41
C PHE A 222 15.13 7.16 5.79
N ASP A 223 16.22 7.58 5.14
CA ASP A 223 17.53 6.95 5.32
C ASP A 223 18.22 7.37 6.63
N ASP A 224 18.03 8.63 7.06
CA ASP A 224 18.65 9.17 8.27
C ASP A 224 17.91 8.67 9.53
N PRO A 225 18.55 7.85 10.39
CA PRO A 225 17.92 7.35 11.62
C PRO A 225 17.43 8.46 12.56
N SER A 226 18.03 9.66 12.51
CA SER A 226 17.65 10.79 13.36
C SER A 226 16.38 11.49 12.90
N THR A 227 16.01 11.36 11.63
CA THR A 227 14.78 11.96 11.07
C THR A 227 13.66 10.95 10.83
N LYS A 228 13.92 9.65 11.05
CA LYS A 228 12.88 8.61 10.90
C LYS A 228 11.70 8.89 11.84
N PRO A 229 10.47 9.05 11.31
CA PRO A 229 9.29 9.22 12.14
C PRO A 229 9.06 7.98 13.01
N ASP A 230 8.70 8.17 14.26
CA ASP A 230 8.22 7.06 15.09
C ASP A 230 6.77 6.68 14.76
N LEU A 231 6.35 5.52 15.28
CA LEU A 231 5.01 5.01 15.02
C LEU A 231 3.89 5.89 15.60
N GLY A 232 4.14 6.56 16.73
CA GLY A 232 3.17 7.48 17.34
C GLY A 232 2.93 8.71 16.46
N THR A 233 3.99 9.25 15.89
CA THR A 233 3.97 10.33 14.90
C THR A 233 3.18 9.94 13.66
N LEU A 234 3.41 8.74 13.13
CA LEU A 234 2.59 8.21 12.03
C LEU A 234 1.10 8.17 12.42
N ALA A 235 0.77 7.66 13.61
CA ALA A 235 -0.61 7.59 14.08
C ALA A 235 -1.27 8.97 14.16
N HIS A 236 -0.54 9.98 14.63
CA HIS A 236 -1.00 11.37 14.62
C HIS A 236 -1.26 11.88 13.21
N VAL A 237 -0.34 11.68 12.26
CA VAL A 237 -0.53 12.12 10.87
C VAL A 237 -1.78 11.50 10.24
N LEU A 238 -2.01 10.20 10.46
CA LEU A 238 -3.19 9.51 9.93
C LEU A 238 -4.50 10.02 10.54
N ALA A 239 -4.54 10.22 11.86
CA ALA A 239 -5.70 10.75 12.56
C ALA A 239 -5.98 12.22 12.18
N SER A 240 -4.97 13.08 12.17
CA SER A 240 -5.11 14.49 11.77
C SER A 240 -5.54 14.63 10.31
N THR A 241 -5.07 13.75 9.41
CA THR A 241 -5.54 13.74 8.02
C THR A 241 -7.03 13.42 7.93
N THR A 242 -7.50 12.45 8.73
CA THR A 242 -8.93 12.11 8.85
C THR A 242 -9.74 13.30 9.35
N GLU A 243 -9.25 13.98 10.40
CA GLU A 243 -9.94 15.11 11.03
C GLU A 243 -10.09 16.33 10.12
N LYS A 244 -9.13 16.58 9.23
CA LYS A 244 -9.24 17.67 8.23
C LYS A 244 -10.50 17.51 7.36
N HIS A 245 -10.81 16.29 6.93
CA HIS A 245 -11.96 16.00 6.08
C HIS A 245 -12.59 14.66 6.46
N PRO A 246 -13.45 14.60 7.49
CA PRO A 246 -13.93 13.33 8.05
C PRO A 246 -14.93 12.59 7.16
N ALA A 247 -15.61 13.31 6.25
CA ALA A 247 -16.59 12.71 5.35
C ALA A 247 -15.94 12.29 4.03
N TYR A 248 -16.22 11.07 3.58
CA TYR A 248 -15.89 10.63 2.23
C TYR A 248 -16.66 11.46 1.21
N LYS A 249 -15.94 12.10 0.29
CA LYS A 249 -16.55 12.89 -0.79
C LYS A 249 -16.02 12.39 -2.13
N PHE A 250 -16.88 11.67 -2.85
CA PHE A 250 -16.57 11.04 -4.14
C PHE A 250 -15.98 12.00 -5.21
N ARG A 251 -16.13 13.32 -5.06
CA ARG A 251 -15.59 14.29 -6.03
C ARG A 251 -14.25 14.91 -5.66
N ARG A 252 -13.82 14.79 -4.39
CA ARG A 252 -12.69 15.58 -3.87
C ARG A 252 -11.88 14.74 -2.88
N GLU A 253 -12.43 14.47 -1.69
CA GLU A 253 -11.72 13.81 -0.60
C GLU A 253 -11.94 12.28 -0.58
N MET A 254 -11.52 11.61 -1.67
CA MET A 254 -11.55 10.15 -1.85
C MET A 254 -10.27 9.45 -1.36
N CYS A 255 -10.10 8.17 -1.70
CA CYS A 255 -8.93 7.34 -1.42
C CYS A 255 -7.59 7.97 -1.88
N TRP A 256 -7.51 8.53 -3.09
CA TRP A 256 -6.29 9.16 -3.61
C TRP A 256 -5.90 10.41 -2.82
N TRP A 257 -6.87 11.24 -2.42
CA TRP A 257 -6.63 12.46 -1.65
C TRP A 257 -6.01 12.14 -0.29
N TYR A 258 -6.52 11.09 0.35
CA TYR A 258 -5.99 10.62 1.63
C TYR A 258 -4.54 10.13 1.48
N ALA A 259 -4.27 9.30 0.47
CA ALA A 259 -2.95 8.75 0.22
C ALA A 259 -1.91 9.85 -0.11
N GLU A 260 -2.30 10.81 -0.95
CA GLU A 260 -1.52 11.99 -1.28
C GLU A 260 -1.21 12.83 -0.04
N THR A 261 -2.24 13.23 0.70
CA THR A 261 -2.10 14.11 1.88
C THR A 261 -1.18 13.50 2.93
N VAL A 262 -1.31 12.20 3.20
CA VAL A 262 -0.43 11.51 4.16
C VAL A 262 1.01 11.48 3.68
N LEU A 263 1.25 11.19 2.39
CA LEU A 263 2.60 11.15 1.83
C LEU A 263 3.25 12.52 1.83
N GLU A 264 2.53 13.56 1.41
CA GLU A 264 3.01 14.94 1.42
C GLU A 264 3.36 15.39 2.83
N VAL A 265 2.46 15.22 3.82
CA VAL A 265 2.73 15.61 5.21
C VAL A 265 3.96 14.91 5.77
N MET A 266 4.10 13.60 5.53
CA MET A 266 5.27 12.84 6.00
C MET A 266 6.56 13.31 5.33
N HIS A 267 6.53 13.55 4.02
CA HIS A 267 7.70 14.03 3.29
C HIS A 267 8.09 15.46 3.68
N GLU A 268 7.13 16.36 3.85
CA GLU A 268 7.37 17.75 4.27
C GLU A 268 7.95 17.82 5.70
N GLN A 269 7.48 16.96 6.62
CA GLN A 269 7.92 16.98 8.01
C GLN A 269 9.25 16.26 8.26
N PHE A 270 9.50 15.14 7.57
CA PHE A 270 10.64 14.25 7.84
C PHE A 270 11.65 14.17 6.70
N GLY A 271 11.37 14.82 5.57
CA GLY A 271 12.18 14.74 4.36
C GLY A 271 12.12 13.34 3.76
N GLY A 272 13.29 12.81 3.40
CA GLY A 272 13.43 11.49 2.76
C GLY A 272 13.62 11.58 1.25
N LYS A 273 13.98 10.46 0.64
CA LYS A 273 14.21 10.37 -0.80
C LYS A 273 12.93 9.92 -1.49
N VAL A 274 12.45 10.75 -2.42
CA VAL A 274 11.28 10.43 -3.23
C VAL A 274 11.70 9.59 -4.43
N LYS A 275 11.05 8.45 -4.60
CA LYS A 275 11.13 7.60 -5.80
C LYS A 275 9.78 7.63 -6.50
N GLU A 276 9.77 8.19 -7.70
CA GLU A 276 8.62 8.15 -8.59
C GLU A 276 8.73 6.97 -9.56
N TRP A 277 7.69 6.15 -9.63
CA TRP A 277 7.67 4.96 -10.48
C TRP A 277 7.25 5.33 -11.91
N GLU A 278 7.69 4.59 -12.93
CA GLU A 278 7.41 4.91 -14.35
C GLU A 278 5.91 5.04 -14.68
N TRP A 279 5.09 4.28 -13.95
CA TRP A 279 3.63 4.25 -14.08
C TRP A 279 2.92 5.17 -13.08
N SER A 280 3.64 6.03 -12.35
CA SER A 280 3.07 7.00 -11.41
C SER A 280 2.06 7.96 -12.04
N ARG A 281 2.16 8.20 -13.36
CA ARG A 281 1.21 9.00 -14.13
C ARG A 281 -0.25 8.51 -14.06
N TYR A 282 -0.48 7.30 -13.57
CA TYR A 282 -1.82 6.74 -13.36
C TYR A 282 -2.39 7.04 -11.97
N ARG A 283 -1.69 7.77 -11.09
CA ARG A 283 -2.27 8.37 -9.87
C ARG A 283 -3.58 9.08 -10.19
N TYR A 284 -4.51 9.05 -9.25
CA TYR A 284 -5.83 9.69 -9.34
C TYR A 284 -6.74 9.20 -10.49
N SER A 285 -6.25 8.28 -11.32
CA SER A 285 -7.00 7.80 -12.48
C SER A 285 -7.69 6.48 -12.14
N PHE A 286 -8.91 6.35 -12.66
CA PHE A 286 -9.48 5.03 -12.87
C PHE A 286 -8.71 4.38 -14.02
N ILE A 287 -8.04 3.26 -13.77
CA ILE A 287 -7.43 2.48 -14.85
C ILE A 287 -8.55 1.67 -15.50
N VAL A 288 -9.42 2.37 -16.24
CA VAL A 288 -10.61 1.81 -16.89
C VAL A 288 -10.19 0.98 -18.09
N LYS A 289 -9.78 -0.28 -17.88
CA LYS A 289 -9.58 -1.29 -18.95
C LYS A 289 -8.91 -0.76 -20.25
N THR A 290 -8.04 0.24 -20.18
CA THR A 290 -7.55 0.94 -21.37
C THR A 290 -6.41 0.16 -21.99
N SER A 291 -6.73 -0.57 -23.05
CA SER A 291 -5.87 -1.52 -23.79
C SER A 291 -5.43 -2.73 -22.94
N PHE A 292 -5.83 -3.93 -23.40
CA PHE A 292 -5.39 -5.20 -22.81
C PHE A 292 -3.87 -5.28 -22.65
N ILE A 293 -3.11 -4.65 -23.56
CA ILE A 293 -1.65 -4.63 -23.55
C ILE A 293 -1.11 -3.82 -22.36
N ARG A 294 -1.65 -2.61 -22.12
CA ARG A 294 -1.20 -1.77 -21.00
C ARG A 294 -1.56 -2.40 -19.66
N ARG A 295 -2.74 -3.00 -19.54
CA ARG A 295 -3.14 -3.71 -18.33
C ARG A 295 -2.20 -4.87 -18.03
N LYS A 296 -1.82 -5.67 -19.03
CA LYS A 296 -0.85 -6.77 -18.86
C LYS A 296 0.49 -6.27 -18.32
N ALA A 297 1.02 -5.17 -18.86
CA ALA A 297 2.27 -4.59 -18.38
C ALA A 297 2.16 -4.13 -16.91
N LEU A 298 1.13 -3.35 -16.57
CA LEU A 298 0.90 -2.88 -15.20
C LEU A 298 0.66 -4.03 -14.22
N THR A 299 -0.10 -5.05 -14.62
CA THR A 299 -0.31 -6.27 -13.81
C THR A 299 1.02 -6.98 -13.54
N LYS A 300 1.88 -7.13 -14.55
CA LYS A 300 3.23 -7.71 -14.36
C LYS A 300 4.05 -6.90 -13.35
N HIS A 301 4.02 -5.58 -13.41
CA HIS A 301 4.71 -4.73 -12.43
C HIS A 301 4.12 -4.84 -11.03
N ALA A 302 2.80 -4.90 -10.89
CA ALA A 302 2.14 -5.11 -9.60
C ALA A 302 2.44 -6.50 -9.00
N GLU A 303 2.53 -7.54 -9.84
CA GLU A 303 2.92 -8.88 -9.40
C GLU A 303 4.38 -8.94 -8.95
N LEU A 304 5.28 -8.29 -9.69
CA LEU A 304 6.69 -8.16 -9.29
C LEU A 304 6.81 -7.40 -7.97
N PHE A 305 6.09 -6.28 -7.84
CA PHE A 305 6.07 -5.52 -6.60
C PHE A 305 5.54 -6.38 -5.45
N ARG A 306 4.42 -7.09 -5.63
CA ARG A 306 3.88 -8.01 -4.62
C ARG A 306 4.92 -9.05 -4.17
N ARG A 307 5.72 -9.61 -5.08
CA ARG A 307 6.81 -10.53 -4.72
C ARG A 307 7.90 -9.83 -3.92
N GLN A 308 8.34 -8.65 -4.34
CA GLN A 308 9.27 -7.82 -3.56
C GLN A 308 8.70 -7.48 -2.17
N LEU A 309 7.39 -7.26 -2.06
CA LEU A 309 6.74 -7.04 -0.76
C LEU A 309 6.84 -8.28 0.14
N ALA A 310 6.59 -9.45 -0.42
CA ALA A 310 6.67 -10.72 0.31
C ALA A 310 8.11 -11.05 0.71
N GLU A 311 9.10 -10.73 -0.13
CA GLU A 311 10.49 -11.17 0.03
C GLU A 311 11.36 -10.19 0.83
N GLU A 312 11.37 -8.89 0.48
CA GLU A 312 12.48 -8.02 0.86
C GLU A 312 12.18 -7.09 2.05
N MET A 313 10.90 -6.76 2.29
CA MET A 313 10.53 -5.72 3.29
C MET A 313 11.37 -4.42 3.13
N SER A 314 11.81 -4.11 1.91
CA SER A 314 12.65 -2.96 1.56
C SER A 314 12.26 -2.38 0.20
N TYR A 315 12.64 -1.12 -0.06
CA TYR A 315 12.39 -0.38 -1.30
C TYR A 315 13.61 0.40 -1.77
#